data_AF-A0A183P3Y1-F1
#
_entry.id   AF-A0A183P3Y1-F1
#
_cell.length_a   1.000
_cell.length_b   1.000
_cell.length_c   1.000
_cell.angle_alpha   90.00
_cell.angle_beta   90.00
_cell.angle_gamma   90.00
#
_symmetry.space_group_name_H-M   'P 1'
#
loop_
_entity.id
_entity.type
_entity.pdbx_description
1 polymer ?
#
loop_
_entity_poly.entity_id
_entity_poly.type
_entity_poly.pdbx_seq_one_letter_code
_entity_poly.pdbx_strand_id
1 'polypeptide(L)'
;MPLISTKLHVLNPVWRKKKPRDTEQQEEPEPKPAFIVPETQEICTSAEELQRKITIYNENIWTCRVTGKPNLTYREALKTEATAIRTLRKCFPKFFEKTILERVHLSTLPLESLVHSCWTIIHEQFHIAEPVKLKVDSVSNTPIRGIIDDIIKSQTVPTPVPDNTSPNNSDKENVTKKNSPIKKNYAYSVKVLSDIPVVVHDVPACSIDRINRAPSKDHIKMFIRSHAMRYGPNFTGPWIVNEELLRRHKIPLKSPGCQVDKVKVCLVYC
;
A
#
# COMPACT_ATOMS: atom_id res chain seq x y z
N MET A 1 24.12 9.15 -16.04
CA MET A 1 24.30 7.88 -16.77
C MET A 1 23.04 7.04 -16.60
N PRO A 2 22.60 6.31 -17.65
CA PRO A 2 21.27 5.75 -17.77
C PRO A 2 21.19 4.32 -17.19
N LEU A 3 20.01 3.98 -16.65
CA LEU A 3 19.45 2.63 -16.45
C LEU A 3 20.44 1.53 -16.01
N ILE A 4 20.70 1.45 -14.69
CA ILE A 4 21.13 0.19 -14.11
C ILE A 4 19.92 -0.75 -14.14
N SER A 5 20.15 -1.92 -14.73
CA SER A 5 19.20 -2.82 -15.35
C SER A 5 17.92 -3.08 -14.54
N THR A 6 16.75 -2.75 -15.09
CA THR A 6 15.41 -3.04 -14.53
C THR A 6 15.05 -4.53 -14.49
N LYS A 7 16.04 -5.42 -14.41
CA LYS A 7 15.86 -6.87 -14.31
C LYS A 7 15.62 -7.26 -12.85
N LEU A 8 14.50 -7.94 -12.62
CA LEU A 8 14.23 -8.62 -11.36
C LEU A 8 15.33 -9.66 -11.11
N HIS A 9 16.07 -9.56 -10.00
CA HIS A 9 16.95 -10.66 -9.61
C HIS A 9 16.08 -11.85 -9.19
N VAL A 10 16.20 -12.98 -9.89
CA VAL A 10 15.48 -14.21 -9.55
C VAL A 10 16.43 -15.12 -8.77
N LEU A 11 16.00 -15.60 -7.59
CA LEU A 11 16.81 -16.53 -6.80
C LEU A 11 16.79 -17.92 -7.43
N ASN A 12 17.91 -18.64 -7.28
CA ASN A 12 17.96 -20.08 -7.47
C ASN A 12 17.06 -20.81 -6.45
N PRO A 13 16.82 -22.12 -6.63
CA PRO A 13 16.20 -22.94 -5.60
C PRO A 13 16.87 -22.73 -4.24
N VAL A 14 16.05 -22.51 -3.22
CA VAL A 14 16.52 -22.22 -1.86
C VAL A 14 16.52 -23.51 -1.06
N TRP A 15 17.62 -23.80 -0.36
CA TRP A 15 17.68 -24.89 0.57
C TRP A 15 16.83 -24.58 1.82
N ARG A 16 15.90 -25.49 2.15
CA ARG A 16 15.13 -25.43 3.41
C ARG A 16 15.26 -26.75 4.14
N LYS A 17 15.71 -26.69 5.40
CA LYS A 17 15.61 -27.84 6.30
C LYS A 17 14.14 -28.20 6.48
N LYS A 18 13.75 -29.43 6.13
CA LYS A 18 12.43 -29.97 6.47
C LYS A 18 12.30 -29.93 8.00
N LYS A 19 11.18 -29.40 8.52
CA LYS A 19 10.85 -29.61 9.94
C LYS A 19 10.56 -31.10 10.12
N PRO A 20 11.08 -31.75 11.17
CA PRO A 20 10.69 -33.13 11.45
C PRO A 20 9.17 -33.15 11.63
N ARG A 21 8.49 -33.94 10.80
CA ARG A 21 7.10 -34.30 11.01
C ARG A 21 7.10 -35.42 12.04
N ASP A 22 6.14 -35.42 12.96
CA ASP A 22 5.97 -36.44 14.01
C ASP A 22 5.55 -37.82 13.46
N THR A 23 5.94 -38.17 12.23
CA THR A 23 5.63 -39.44 11.60
C THR A 23 6.93 -40.19 11.41
N GLU A 24 7.09 -41.25 12.21
CA GLU A 24 8.22 -42.17 12.22
C GLU A 24 8.34 -42.89 10.87
N GLN A 25 9.01 -42.24 9.92
CA GLN A 25 9.74 -42.90 8.85
C GLN A 25 11.11 -42.23 8.79
N GLN A 26 12.15 -42.98 9.16
CA GLN A 26 13.55 -42.56 9.10
C GLN A 26 13.98 -42.36 7.63
N GLU A 27 13.58 -41.25 7.02
CA GLU A 27 14.31 -40.71 5.87
C GLU A 27 15.64 -40.16 6.40
N GLU A 28 16.77 -40.66 5.88
CA GLU A 28 18.07 -40.03 6.16
C GLU A 28 17.98 -38.53 5.85
N PRO A 29 18.49 -37.66 6.74
CA PRO A 29 18.41 -36.23 6.51
C PRO A 29 19.15 -35.89 5.22
N GLU A 30 18.43 -35.39 4.22
CA GLU A 30 19.00 -35.00 2.93
C GLU A 30 20.27 -34.16 3.17
N PRO A 31 21.42 -34.53 2.58
CA PRO A 31 22.69 -33.88 2.84
C PRO A 31 22.62 -32.42 2.42
N LYS A 32 23.11 -31.52 3.29
CA LYS A 32 23.14 -30.09 3.00
C LYS A 32 23.98 -29.84 1.73
N PRO A 33 23.45 -29.12 0.73
CA PRO A 33 24.19 -28.81 -0.50
C PRO A 33 25.53 -28.13 -0.21
N ALA A 34 26.56 -28.50 -0.98
CA ALA A 34 27.92 -28.02 -0.77
C ALA A 34 28.08 -26.51 -1.01
N PHE A 35 27.34 -25.95 -1.97
CA PHE A 35 27.43 -24.56 -2.38
C PHE A 35 26.13 -23.83 -2.09
N ILE A 36 26.09 -23.07 -0.98
CA ILE A 36 24.90 -22.32 -0.55
C ILE A 36 25.29 -20.86 -0.28
N VAL A 37 24.51 -19.93 -0.85
CA VAL A 37 24.64 -18.50 -0.55
C VAL A 37 24.20 -18.25 0.90
N PRO A 38 25.06 -17.66 1.76
CA PRO A 38 24.73 -17.47 3.18
C PRO A 38 23.47 -16.63 3.42
N GLU A 39 23.26 -15.56 2.66
CA GLU A 39 22.20 -14.58 2.87
C GLU A 39 20.84 -15.08 2.38
N THR A 40 20.80 -15.73 1.22
CA THR A 40 19.56 -16.13 0.55
C THR A 40 19.24 -17.61 0.69
N GLN A 41 20.20 -18.41 1.17
CA GLN A 41 20.13 -19.87 1.22
C GLN A 41 19.93 -20.51 -0.17
N GLU A 42 20.28 -19.80 -1.24
CA GLU A 42 20.25 -20.31 -2.60
C GLU A 42 21.27 -21.42 -2.81
N ILE A 43 20.84 -22.48 -3.48
CA ILE A 43 21.71 -23.58 -3.90
C ILE A 43 22.40 -23.16 -5.21
N CYS A 44 23.72 -23.25 -5.20
CA CYS A 44 24.55 -23.04 -6.38
C CYS A 44 24.99 -24.39 -6.96
N THR A 45 25.17 -24.42 -8.26
CA THR A 45 25.63 -25.62 -8.99
C THR A 45 27.14 -25.80 -8.91
N SER A 46 27.90 -24.72 -8.67
CA SER A 46 29.36 -24.76 -8.56
C SER A 46 29.92 -23.73 -7.56
N ALA A 47 31.20 -23.90 -7.19
CA ALA A 47 31.93 -22.96 -6.35
C ALA A 47 32.08 -21.58 -7.02
N GLU A 48 32.29 -21.54 -8.33
CA GLU A 48 32.41 -20.30 -9.11
C GLU A 48 31.06 -19.56 -9.18
N GLU A 49 29.94 -20.27 -9.28
CA GLU A 49 28.62 -19.65 -9.18
C GLU A 49 28.39 -19.05 -7.79
N LEU A 50 28.73 -19.79 -6.73
CA LEU A 50 28.67 -19.28 -5.36
C LEU A 50 29.51 -18.02 -5.18
N GLN A 51 30.76 -18.03 -5.63
CA GLN A 51 31.65 -16.87 -5.52
C GLN A 51 31.08 -15.66 -6.27
N ARG A 52 30.57 -15.85 -7.50
CA ARG A 52 29.93 -14.76 -8.27
C ARG A 52 28.73 -14.18 -7.53
N LYS A 53 27.87 -15.02 -6.94
CA LYS A 53 26.71 -14.55 -6.17
C LYS A 53 27.12 -13.79 -4.92
N ILE A 54 28.11 -14.30 -4.17
CA ILE A 54 28.66 -13.61 -3.00
C ILE A 54 29.18 -12.22 -3.39
N THR A 55 29.93 -12.11 -4.49
CA THR A 55 30.41 -10.82 -4.98
C THR A 55 29.23 -9.88 -5.27
N ILE A 56 28.26 -10.31 -6.09
CA ILE A 56 27.10 -9.49 -6.46
C ILE A 56 26.27 -9.06 -5.23
N TYR A 57 26.09 -9.93 -4.24
CA TYR A 57 25.34 -9.60 -3.03
C TYR A 57 26.05 -8.58 -2.13
N ASN A 58 27.38 -8.51 -2.21
CA ASN A 58 28.21 -7.53 -1.50
C ASN A 58 28.38 -6.21 -2.26
N GLU A 59 28.02 -6.14 -3.53
CA GLU A 59 28.06 -4.89 -4.30
C GLU A 59 26.97 -3.90 -3.85
N ASN A 60 27.25 -2.60 -3.93
CA ASN A 60 26.32 -1.52 -3.60
C ASN A 60 25.36 -1.19 -4.75
N ILE A 61 24.74 -2.21 -5.34
CA ILE A 61 23.81 -2.06 -6.48
C ILE A 61 22.34 -2.24 -6.08
N TRP A 62 22.07 -2.58 -4.82
CA TRP A 62 20.73 -2.98 -4.40
C TRP A 62 19.89 -1.80 -3.93
N THR A 63 18.59 -1.84 -4.26
CA THR A 63 17.63 -0.82 -3.85
C THR A 63 16.58 -1.39 -2.90
N CYS A 64 16.45 -0.87 -1.68
CA CYS A 64 15.40 -1.30 -0.75
C CYS A 64 14.01 -1.14 -1.39
N ARG A 65 13.26 -2.24 -1.49
CA ARG A 65 11.95 -2.22 -2.15
C ARG A 65 10.95 -1.32 -1.45
N VAL A 66 10.88 -1.36 -0.13
CA VAL A 66 9.85 -0.62 0.62
C VAL A 66 10.15 0.88 0.63
N THR A 67 11.39 1.27 0.91
CA THR A 67 11.77 2.70 1.01
C THR A 67 12.18 3.31 -0.33
N GLY A 68 12.61 2.49 -1.30
CA GLY A 68 13.21 2.95 -2.55
C GLY A 68 14.66 3.45 -2.41
N LYS A 69 15.32 3.22 -1.27
CA LYS A 69 16.70 3.68 -1.03
C LYS A 69 17.70 2.86 -1.88
N PRO A 70 18.44 3.47 -2.82
CA PRO A 70 19.42 2.78 -3.65
C PRO A 70 20.79 2.65 -2.97
N ASN A 71 21.75 2.06 -3.70
CA ASN A 71 23.17 1.94 -3.33
C ASN A 71 23.45 1.18 -2.04
N LEU A 72 22.66 0.14 -1.78
CA LEU A 72 22.81 -0.75 -0.63
C LEU A 72 23.47 -2.06 -1.07
N THR A 73 24.10 -2.75 -0.13
CA THR A 73 24.35 -4.19 -0.27
C THR A 73 23.03 -4.96 -0.10
N TYR A 74 22.99 -6.23 -0.51
CA TYR A 74 21.79 -7.04 -0.36
C TYR A 74 21.34 -7.18 1.10
N ARG A 75 22.29 -7.42 2.00
CA ARG A 75 22.04 -7.52 3.45
C ARG A 75 21.50 -6.21 4.03
N GLU A 76 22.03 -5.07 3.60
CA GLU A 76 21.54 -3.76 4.04
C GLU A 76 20.14 -3.46 3.51
N ALA A 77 19.87 -3.82 2.24
CA ALA A 77 18.55 -3.70 1.65
C ALA A 77 17.51 -4.50 2.46
N LEU A 78 17.81 -5.77 2.80
CA LEU A 78 16.94 -6.61 3.64
C LEU A 78 16.71 -6.03 5.03
N LYS A 79 17.78 -5.54 5.70
CA LYS A 79 17.66 -4.92 7.02
C LYS A 79 16.81 -3.65 6.97
N THR A 80 16.99 -2.84 5.95
CA THR A 80 16.22 -1.61 5.72
C THR A 80 14.76 -1.93 5.45
N GLU A 81 14.48 -2.93 4.61
CA GLU A 81 13.13 -3.42 4.32
C GLU A 81 12.42 -3.91 5.59
N ALA A 82 13.06 -4.78 6.38
CA ALA A 82 12.49 -5.29 7.62
C ALA A 82 12.16 -4.17 8.61
N THR A 83 13.02 -3.15 8.69
CA THR A 83 12.81 -1.98 9.54
C THR A 83 11.63 -1.14 9.03
N ALA A 84 11.60 -0.87 7.73
CA ALA A 84 10.54 -0.11 7.07
C ALA A 84 9.16 -0.79 7.23
N ILE A 85 9.09 -2.11 7.07
CA ILE A 85 7.87 -2.90 7.31
C ILE A 85 7.44 -2.83 8.76
N ARG A 86 8.39 -2.92 9.71
CA ARG A 86 8.07 -2.80 11.15
C ARG A 86 7.50 -1.42 11.47
N THR A 87 8.07 -0.36 10.92
CA THR A 87 7.55 1.01 11.09
C THR A 87 6.18 1.15 10.45
N LEU A 88 5.99 0.64 9.23
CA LEU A 88 4.72 0.68 8.53
C LEU A 88 3.62 -0.02 9.33
N ARG A 89 3.87 -1.21 9.89
CA ARG A 89 2.90 -1.93 10.74
C ARG A 89 2.47 -1.17 12.00
N LYS A 90 3.32 -0.28 12.52
CA LYS A 90 3.02 0.54 13.70
C LYS A 90 2.26 1.81 13.34
N CYS A 91 2.64 2.46 12.24
CA CYS A 91 2.16 3.79 11.90
C CYS A 91 0.99 3.79 10.91
N PHE A 92 0.80 2.72 10.13
CA PHE A 92 -0.22 2.65 9.09
C PHE A 92 -1.53 2.09 9.64
N PRO A 93 -2.63 2.88 9.64
CA PRO A 93 -3.89 2.43 10.21
C PRO A 93 -4.57 1.34 9.36
N LYS A 94 -5.00 0.25 10.03
CA LYS A 94 -5.60 -0.92 9.38
C LYS A 94 -6.88 -0.62 8.59
N PHE A 95 -7.66 0.37 9.02
CA PHE A 95 -8.89 0.77 8.36
C PHE A 95 -8.69 1.39 6.97
N PHE A 96 -7.47 1.85 6.63
CA PHE A 96 -7.14 2.30 5.27
C PHE A 96 -6.66 1.19 4.35
N GLU A 97 -6.25 0.02 4.89
CA GLU A 97 -5.64 -1.05 4.10
C GLU A 97 -6.56 -1.50 2.97
N LYS A 98 -7.82 -1.84 3.29
CA LYS A 98 -8.79 -2.33 2.30
C LYS A 98 -8.96 -1.35 1.15
N THR A 99 -9.25 -0.09 1.46
CA THR A 99 -9.49 0.95 0.44
C THR A 99 -8.27 1.19 -0.44
N ILE A 100 -7.06 1.18 0.12
CA ILE A 100 -5.85 1.32 -0.69
C ILE A 100 -5.62 0.06 -1.53
N LEU A 101 -5.75 -1.13 -0.97
CA LEU A 101 -5.53 -2.38 -1.71
C LEU A 101 -6.52 -2.52 -2.88
N GLU A 102 -7.78 -2.15 -2.70
CA GLU A 102 -8.79 -2.09 -3.77
C GLU A 102 -8.42 -1.08 -4.87
N ARG A 103 -7.90 0.09 -4.49
CA ARG A 103 -7.46 1.13 -5.43
C ARG A 103 -6.21 0.74 -6.20
N VAL A 104 -5.31 0.01 -5.55
CA VAL A 104 -4.01 -0.42 -6.10
C VAL A 104 -4.17 -1.62 -7.00
N HIS A 105 -4.97 -2.61 -6.61
CA HIS A 105 -5.11 -3.83 -7.38
C HIS A 105 -5.67 -3.54 -8.78
N LEU A 106 -4.98 -4.06 -9.80
CA LEU A 106 -5.26 -3.87 -11.22
C LEU A 106 -5.13 -2.42 -11.72
N SER A 107 -4.62 -1.50 -10.90
CA SER A 107 -4.33 -0.15 -11.35
C SER A 107 -3.17 -0.16 -12.35
N THR A 108 -3.28 0.61 -13.42
CA THR A 108 -2.20 0.81 -14.41
C THR A 108 -1.44 2.10 -14.17
N LEU A 109 -1.80 2.87 -13.15
CA LEU A 109 -1.18 4.16 -12.85
C LEU A 109 0.30 4.00 -12.45
N PRO A 110 1.18 4.94 -12.83
CA PRO A 110 2.52 5.03 -12.25
C PRO A 110 2.47 5.19 -10.73
N LEU A 111 3.52 4.78 -10.03
CA LEU A 111 3.53 4.75 -8.57
C LEU A 111 3.17 6.11 -7.95
N GLU A 112 3.77 7.21 -8.41
CA GLU A 112 3.51 8.54 -7.83
C GLU A 112 2.06 8.99 -8.02
N SER A 113 1.50 8.77 -9.21
CA SER A 113 0.09 9.06 -9.51
C SER A 113 -0.85 8.17 -8.69
N LEU A 114 -0.51 6.89 -8.51
CA LEU A 114 -1.27 5.96 -7.69
C LEU A 114 -1.24 6.34 -6.21
N VAL A 115 -0.06 6.72 -5.68
CA VAL A 115 0.10 7.25 -4.32
C VAL A 115 -0.74 8.50 -4.14
N HIS A 116 -0.71 9.44 -5.09
CA HIS A 116 -1.53 10.63 -5.02
C HIS A 116 -3.02 10.28 -5.01
N SER A 117 -3.47 9.37 -5.87
CA SER A 117 -4.87 8.93 -5.88
C SER A 117 -5.29 8.28 -4.56
N CYS A 118 -4.44 7.47 -3.94
CA CYS A 118 -4.69 6.85 -2.63
C CYS A 118 -4.70 7.89 -1.50
N TRP A 119 -3.83 8.88 -1.57
CA TRP A 119 -3.79 9.98 -0.62
C TRP A 119 -5.06 10.84 -0.70
N THR A 120 -5.51 11.16 -1.92
CA THR A 120 -6.72 11.96 -2.15
C THR A 120 -7.96 11.27 -1.58
N ILE A 121 -8.15 9.97 -1.85
CA ILE A 121 -9.30 9.23 -1.28
C ILE A 121 -9.24 9.18 0.25
N ILE A 122 -8.04 8.97 0.82
CA ILE A 122 -7.86 8.99 2.28
C ILE A 122 -8.31 10.32 2.86
N HIS A 123 -7.96 11.44 2.23
CA HIS A 123 -8.21 12.78 2.80
C HIS A 123 -9.61 13.33 2.52
N GLU A 124 -10.24 12.95 1.40
CA GLU A 124 -11.56 13.45 1.01
C GLU A 124 -12.72 12.70 1.66
N GLN A 125 -12.48 11.48 2.18
CA GLN A 125 -13.54 10.57 2.65
C GLN A 125 -13.18 9.98 4.01
N PHE A 126 -14.19 9.72 4.84
CA PHE A 126 -14.02 8.85 6.00
C PHE A 126 -14.19 7.39 5.57
N HIS A 127 -13.51 6.49 6.27
CA HIS A 127 -13.40 5.07 5.89
C HIS A 127 -14.06 4.19 6.94
N ILE A 128 -14.61 3.05 6.52
CA ILE A 128 -15.20 2.08 7.44
C ILE A 128 -14.17 1.70 8.51
N ALA A 129 -14.62 1.60 9.76
CA ALA A 129 -13.82 1.37 10.95
C ALA A 129 -12.84 2.50 11.32
N GLU A 130 -12.90 3.67 10.65
CA GLU A 130 -12.13 4.85 11.04
C GLU A 130 -12.71 5.45 12.34
N PRO A 131 -11.89 5.67 13.38
CA PRO A 131 -12.34 6.33 14.60
C PRO A 131 -12.45 7.84 14.38
N VAL A 132 -13.60 8.39 14.74
CA VAL A 132 -13.98 9.78 14.50
C VAL A 132 -14.56 10.44 15.75
N LYS A 133 -14.57 11.76 15.76
CA LYS A 133 -15.25 12.58 16.75
C LYS A 133 -16.42 13.29 16.07
N LEU A 134 -17.60 13.22 16.65
CA LEU A 134 -18.73 14.02 16.22
C LEU A 134 -18.63 15.42 16.83
N LYS A 135 -18.88 16.44 16.02
CA LYS A 135 -19.08 17.80 16.50
C LYS A 135 -20.41 17.84 17.22
N VAL A 136 -20.38 18.25 18.48
CA VAL A 136 -21.59 18.50 19.27
C VAL A 136 -21.78 20.01 19.36
N ASP A 137 -23.03 20.45 19.39
CA ASP A 137 -23.35 21.85 19.63
C ASP A 137 -22.71 22.35 20.93
N SER A 138 -22.37 23.64 20.94
CA SER A 138 -21.55 24.35 21.94
C SER A 138 -21.97 24.20 23.41
N VAL A 139 -23.10 23.55 23.68
CA VAL A 139 -23.75 23.43 24.99
C VAL A 139 -23.20 22.25 25.82
N SER A 140 -22.85 21.12 25.21
CA SER A 140 -22.52 19.90 25.97
C SER A 140 -21.02 19.63 26.14
N ASN A 141 -20.15 20.35 25.42
CA ASN A 141 -18.66 20.34 25.41
C ASN A 141 -17.96 18.96 25.51
N THR A 142 -18.69 17.86 25.41
CA THR A 142 -18.17 16.49 25.56
C THR A 142 -17.94 15.89 24.17
N PRO A 143 -16.70 15.49 23.84
CA PRO A 143 -16.41 14.87 22.55
C PRO A 143 -17.15 13.52 22.41
N ILE A 144 -18.17 13.44 21.56
CA ILE A 144 -18.77 12.15 21.22
C ILE A 144 -17.82 11.41 20.28
N ARG A 145 -17.26 10.30 20.74
CA ARG A 145 -16.39 9.43 19.94
C ARG A 145 -17.24 8.37 19.25
N GLY A 146 -16.90 8.06 18.01
CA GLY A 146 -17.56 7.02 17.24
C GLY A 146 -16.62 6.35 16.25
N ILE A 147 -17.16 5.35 15.57
CA ILE A 147 -16.49 4.60 14.51
C ILE A 147 -17.41 4.65 13.29
N ILE A 148 -16.84 4.93 12.11
CA ILE A 148 -17.60 4.87 10.86
C ILE A 148 -18.03 3.42 10.61
N ASP A 149 -19.34 3.21 10.50
CA ASP A 149 -19.96 1.92 10.25
C ASP A 149 -20.22 1.72 8.75
N ASP A 150 -20.75 2.74 8.07
CA ASP A 150 -21.06 2.70 6.64
C ASP A 150 -20.95 4.08 5.96
N ILE A 151 -20.78 4.07 4.63
CA ILE A 151 -20.63 5.26 3.78
C ILE A 151 -21.85 5.40 2.86
N ILE A 152 -22.69 6.38 3.15
CA ILE A 152 -23.88 6.72 2.36
C ILE A 152 -23.46 7.78 1.33
N LYS A 153 -23.31 7.36 0.08
CA LYS A 153 -23.00 8.30 -1.01
C LYS A 153 -24.26 9.10 -1.35
N SER A 154 -24.34 10.36 -0.95
CA SER A 154 -25.39 11.24 -1.48
C SER A 154 -25.08 11.57 -2.94
N GLN A 155 -26.10 11.48 -3.79
CA GLN A 155 -25.98 11.70 -5.23
C GLN A 155 -25.45 13.11 -5.51
N THR A 156 -24.56 13.23 -6.50
CA THR A 156 -24.18 14.50 -7.11
C THR A 156 -25.43 15.26 -7.54
N VAL A 157 -25.74 16.38 -6.90
CA VAL A 157 -26.65 17.36 -7.48
C VAL A 157 -25.97 17.91 -8.74
N PRO A 158 -26.57 17.84 -9.93
CA PRO A 158 -26.06 18.56 -11.09
C PRO A 158 -26.18 20.04 -10.80
N THR A 159 -25.06 20.76 -10.74
CA THR A 159 -25.08 22.22 -10.70
C THR A 159 -25.70 22.73 -12.00
N PRO A 160 -26.68 23.66 -11.98
CA PRO A 160 -27.18 24.27 -13.19
C PRO A 160 -26.05 25.07 -13.85
N VAL A 161 -25.86 24.84 -15.15
CA VAL A 161 -25.05 25.71 -16.01
C VAL A 161 -25.61 27.14 -15.93
N PRO A 162 -24.80 28.16 -15.62
CA PRO A 162 -25.21 29.52 -15.93
C PRO A 162 -24.99 29.72 -17.43
N ASP A 163 -26.08 29.71 -18.18
CA ASP A 163 -26.13 30.39 -19.48
C ASP A 163 -25.72 31.84 -19.24
N ASN A 164 -24.65 32.29 -19.90
CA ASN A 164 -24.55 33.69 -20.26
C ASN A 164 -23.74 33.85 -21.56
N THR A 165 -24.46 34.38 -22.53
CA THR A 165 -24.09 34.65 -23.90
C THR A 165 -23.13 35.85 -23.98
N SER A 166 -21.90 35.60 -24.44
CA SER A 166 -20.99 36.49 -25.21
C SER A 166 -20.56 37.86 -24.60
N PRO A 167 -19.67 38.65 -25.26
CA PRO A 167 -18.21 38.52 -25.19
C PRO A 167 -17.50 39.83 -24.76
N ASN A 168 -16.17 39.76 -24.60
CA ASN A 168 -15.19 40.87 -24.64
C ASN A 168 -14.90 41.65 -23.32
N ASN A 169 -13.72 41.42 -22.72
CA ASN A 169 -12.58 42.37 -22.77
C ASN A 169 -11.41 41.85 -21.91
N SER A 170 -10.21 42.15 -22.39
CA SER A 170 -8.92 41.93 -21.74
C SER A 170 -8.81 42.67 -20.41
N ASP A 171 -8.31 42.00 -19.36
CA ASP A 171 -7.27 42.53 -18.49
C ASP A 171 -6.68 41.44 -17.58
N LYS A 172 -5.35 41.44 -17.47
CA LYS A 172 -4.55 40.56 -16.62
C LYS A 172 -4.74 40.97 -15.15
N GLU A 173 -5.36 40.13 -14.33
CA GLU A 173 -5.03 40.07 -12.90
C GLU A 173 -5.07 38.63 -12.35
N ASN A 174 -4.00 38.32 -11.62
CA ASN A 174 -3.63 37.04 -11.05
C ASN A 174 -4.47 36.73 -9.80
N VAL A 175 -5.65 36.14 -10.00
CA VAL A 175 -6.42 35.54 -8.90
C VAL A 175 -5.95 34.11 -8.71
N THR A 176 -5.23 33.89 -7.61
CA THR A 176 -4.81 32.57 -7.12
C THR A 176 -6.06 31.73 -6.89
N LYS A 177 -6.43 30.90 -7.88
CA LYS A 177 -7.48 29.89 -7.73
C LYS A 177 -7.03 28.89 -6.68
N LYS A 178 -7.42 29.13 -5.42
CA LYS A 178 -7.49 28.08 -4.40
C LYS A 178 -8.47 27.04 -4.91
N ASN A 179 -7.95 26.01 -5.58
CA ASN A 179 -8.66 24.77 -5.84
C ASN A 179 -8.96 24.10 -4.49
N SER A 180 -9.98 24.57 -3.79
CA SER A 180 -10.65 23.77 -2.78
C SER A 180 -11.33 22.61 -3.52
N PRO A 181 -10.95 21.35 -3.28
CA PRO A 181 -11.61 20.23 -3.91
C PRO A 181 -13.10 20.27 -3.56
N ILE A 182 -13.95 20.03 -4.57
CA ILE A 182 -15.39 19.88 -4.43
C ILE A 182 -15.62 18.86 -3.31
N LYS A 183 -16.05 19.32 -2.13
CA LYS A 183 -16.43 18.43 -1.03
C LYS A 183 -17.65 17.67 -1.50
N LYS A 184 -17.46 16.46 -2.00
CA LYS A 184 -18.55 15.52 -2.23
C LYS A 184 -19.36 15.42 -0.94
N ASN A 185 -20.68 15.58 -1.04
CA ASN A 185 -21.58 15.46 0.10
C ASN A 185 -21.68 13.98 0.47
N TYR A 186 -20.79 13.52 1.34
CA TYR A 186 -20.89 12.19 1.91
C TYR A 186 -21.68 12.27 3.22
N ALA A 187 -22.60 11.32 3.38
CA ALA A 187 -23.25 11.03 4.64
C ALA A 187 -22.70 9.69 5.18
N TYR A 188 -22.68 9.53 6.49
CA TYR A 188 -22.07 8.37 7.14
C TYR A 188 -22.99 7.81 8.21
N SER A 189 -22.93 6.49 8.38
CA SER A 189 -23.44 5.85 9.59
C SER A 189 -22.32 5.78 10.61
N VAL A 190 -22.51 6.35 11.80
CA VAL A 190 -21.50 6.42 12.86
C VAL A 190 -21.98 5.65 14.08
N LYS A 191 -21.23 4.62 14.46
CA LYS A 191 -21.44 3.86 15.69
C LYS A 191 -20.78 4.61 16.85
N VAL A 192 -21.59 5.21 17.70
CA VAL A 192 -21.14 5.97 18.88
C VAL A 192 -20.66 5.02 19.97
N LEU A 193 -19.51 5.32 20.56
CA LEU A 193 -18.89 4.55 21.64
C LEU A 193 -19.39 5.10 22.99
N SER A 194 -20.60 4.69 23.37
CA SER A 194 -21.20 4.95 24.70
C SER A 194 -21.45 3.62 25.43
N ASP A 195 -21.93 3.68 26.68
CA ASP A 195 -22.31 2.49 27.47
C ASP A 195 -23.33 1.60 26.74
N ILE A 196 -24.17 2.22 25.90
CA ILE A 196 -25.06 1.55 24.96
C ILE A 196 -24.63 1.95 23.54
N PRO A 197 -24.21 1.01 22.67
CA PRO A 197 -23.80 1.33 21.32
C PRO A 197 -25.00 1.80 20.49
N VAL A 198 -24.95 3.05 20.02
CA VAL A 198 -25.98 3.65 19.16
C VAL A 198 -25.38 3.92 17.79
N VAL A 199 -26.10 3.56 16.73
CA VAL A 199 -25.72 3.91 15.35
C VAL A 199 -26.53 5.12 14.93
N VAL A 200 -25.83 6.20 14.57
CA VAL A 200 -26.44 7.42 14.03
C VAL A 200 -26.26 7.40 12.51
N HIS A 201 -27.36 7.40 11.78
CA HIS A 201 -27.37 7.41 10.31
C HIS A 201 -27.32 8.84 9.76
N ASP A 202 -27.02 8.95 8.46
CA ASP A 202 -27.05 10.21 7.69
C ASP A 202 -26.23 11.37 8.27
N VAL A 203 -25.13 11.06 8.97
CA VAL A 203 -24.25 12.09 9.56
C VAL A 203 -23.43 12.77 8.45
N PRO A 204 -23.55 14.09 8.24
CA PRO A 204 -22.80 14.78 7.21
C PRO A 204 -21.30 14.85 7.51
N ALA A 205 -20.46 14.80 6.47
CA ALA A 205 -19.00 14.90 6.61
C ALA A 205 -18.52 16.13 7.40
N CYS A 206 -19.23 17.26 7.33
CA CYS A 206 -18.86 18.50 8.03
C CYS A 206 -19.03 18.43 9.55
N SER A 207 -19.88 17.52 10.03
CA SER A 207 -20.17 17.27 11.45
C SER A 207 -19.23 16.24 12.09
N ILE A 208 -18.25 15.75 11.33
CA ILE A 208 -17.30 14.72 11.75
C ILE A 208 -15.88 15.28 11.68
N ASP A 209 -15.10 15.04 12.73
CA ASP A 209 -13.66 15.32 12.77
C ASP A 209 -12.85 14.02 12.90
N ARG A 210 -11.68 13.98 12.26
CA ARG A 210 -10.75 12.85 12.42
C ARG A 210 -10.04 12.96 13.76
N ILE A 211 -9.94 11.82 14.45
CA ILE A 211 -9.14 11.70 15.67
C ILE A 211 -7.67 11.50 15.32
N ASN A 212 -7.40 10.62 14.36
CA ASN A 212 -6.04 10.25 13.98
C ASN A 212 -5.57 11.03 12.76
N ARG A 213 -4.28 11.39 12.75
CA ARG A 213 -3.65 11.98 11.57
C ARG A 213 -3.63 10.96 10.42
N ALA A 214 -4.07 11.40 9.24
CA ALA A 214 -4.00 10.59 8.03
C ALA A 214 -2.53 10.27 7.65
N PRO A 215 -2.26 9.09 7.06
CA PRO A 215 -0.94 8.71 6.58
C PRO A 215 -0.36 9.70 5.56
N SER A 216 0.95 9.95 5.63
CA SER A 216 1.64 10.73 4.60
C SER A 216 1.73 9.96 3.27
N LYS A 217 2.00 10.68 2.17
CA LYS A 217 2.25 10.08 0.87
C LYS A 217 3.38 9.04 0.91
N ASP A 218 4.41 9.25 1.72
CA ASP A 218 5.52 8.28 1.87
C ASP A 218 5.08 7.00 2.57
N HIS A 219 4.23 7.09 3.60
CA HIS A 219 3.65 5.90 4.24
C HIS A 219 2.78 5.11 3.26
N ILE A 220 1.97 5.79 2.44
CA ILE A 220 1.16 5.16 1.38
C ILE A 220 2.07 4.52 0.33
N LYS A 221 3.14 5.20 -0.08
CA LYS A 221 4.13 4.69 -1.03
C LYS A 221 4.82 3.43 -0.52
N MET A 222 5.28 3.46 0.73
CA MET A 222 5.85 2.29 1.42
C MET A 222 4.84 1.15 1.51
N PHE A 223 3.58 1.44 1.82
CA PHE A 223 2.50 0.46 1.87
C PHE A 223 2.31 -0.24 0.52
N ILE A 224 2.15 0.53 -0.56
CA ILE A 224 2.02 0.00 -1.92
C ILE A 224 3.22 -0.87 -2.28
N ARG A 225 4.45 -0.36 -2.07
CA ARG A 225 5.66 -1.11 -2.41
C ARG A 225 5.83 -2.39 -1.58
N SER A 226 5.35 -2.43 -0.34
CA SER A 226 5.43 -3.63 0.51
C SER A 226 4.41 -4.72 0.14
N HIS A 227 3.28 -4.35 -0.48
CA HIS A 227 2.13 -5.23 -0.65
C HIS A 227 1.69 -5.47 -2.11
N ALA A 228 2.24 -4.71 -3.06
CA ALA A 228 1.93 -4.86 -4.48
C ALA A 228 3.18 -4.88 -5.36
N MET A 229 3.10 -5.56 -6.49
CA MET A 229 4.13 -5.62 -7.52
C MET A 229 3.52 -5.22 -8.86
N ARG A 230 4.27 -4.49 -9.67
CA ARG A 230 3.83 -4.10 -11.00
C ARG A 230 4.39 -5.07 -12.04
N TYR A 231 3.52 -5.67 -12.85
CA TYR A 231 3.89 -6.65 -13.87
C TYR A 231 4.01 -6.00 -15.25
N GLY A 232 4.74 -6.66 -16.16
CA GLY A 232 4.82 -6.32 -17.57
C GLY A 232 6.07 -5.54 -18.00
N PRO A 233 6.45 -5.63 -19.28
CA PRO A 233 7.59 -4.90 -19.83
C PRO A 233 7.43 -3.39 -19.61
N ASN A 234 8.55 -2.72 -19.34
CA ASN A 234 8.65 -1.26 -19.16
C ASN A 234 7.79 -0.66 -18.05
N PHE A 235 7.36 -1.46 -17.04
CA PHE A 235 6.43 -1.01 -16.01
C PHE A 235 5.20 -0.37 -16.66
N THR A 236 4.50 -1.10 -17.52
CA THR A 236 3.24 -0.61 -18.13
C THR A 236 2.03 -1.38 -17.65
N GLY A 237 2.23 -2.63 -17.23
CA GLY A 237 1.14 -3.48 -16.76
C GLY A 237 0.63 -3.11 -15.36
N PRO A 238 -0.38 -3.85 -14.90
CA PRO A 238 -1.11 -3.53 -13.68
C PRO A 238 -0.30 -3.81 -12.41
N TRP A 239 -0.66 -3.10 -11.35
CA TRP A 239 -0.28 -3.43 -9.97
C TRP A 239 -1.07 -4.64 -9.47
N ILE A 240 -0.38 -5.68 -9.06
CA ILE A 240 -0.97 -6.88 -8.48
C ILE A 240 -0.64 -6.90 -6.98
N VAL A 241 -1.69 -6.98 -6.16
CA VAL A 241 -1.60 -7.01 -4.71
C VAL A 241 -1.40 -8.46 -4.27
N ASN A 242 -0.70 -8.66 -3.15
CA ASN A 242 -0.53 -9.98 -2.52
C ASN A 242 -1.88 -10.66 -2.27
N GLU A 243 -2.04 -11.87 -2.79
CA GLU A 243 -3.25 -12.70 -2.69
C GLU A 243 -3.73 -12.90 -1.25
N GLU A 244 -2.81 -13.04 -0.29
CA GLU A 244 -3.17 -13.21 1.12
C GLU A 244 -3.93 -11.99 1.66
N LEU A 245 -3.55 -10.78 1.22
CA LEU A 245 -4.21 -9.55 1.62
C LEU A 245 -5.55 -9.36 0.91
N LEU A 246 -5.63 -9.74 -0.36
CA LEU A 246 -6.91 -9.76 -1.09
C LEU A 246 -7.92 -10.66 -0.36
N ARG A 247 -7.49 -11.87 0.02
CA ARG A 247 -8.31 -12.81 0.79
C ARG A 247 -8.69 -12.26 2.16
N ARG A 248 -7.72 -11.71 2.91
CA ARG A 248 -7.94 -11.15 4.25
C ARG A 248 -8.96 -10.00 4.24
N HIS A 249 -8.90 -9.15 3.24
CA HIS A 249 -9.79 -7.99 3.10
C HIS A 249 -11.03 -8.26 2.24
N LYS A 250 -11.25 -9.52 1.83
CA LYS A 250 -12.36 -9.97 0.97
C LYS A 250 -12.49 -9.15 -0.32
N ILE A 251 -11.34 -8.77 -0.90
CA ILE A 251 -11.29 -8.05 -2.17
C ILE A 251 -11.44 -9.07 -3.30
N PRO A 252 -12.35 -8.85 -4.27
CA PRO A 252 -12.55 -9.80 -5.36
C PRO A 252 -11.26 -10.04 -6.15
N LEU A 253 -10.88 -11.30 -6.28
CA LEU A 253 -9.86 -11.76 -7.21
C LEU A 253 -10.43 -11.68 -8.63
N LYS A 254 -10.44 -10.49 -9.22
CA LYS A 254 -10.72 -10.35 -10.65
C LYS A 254 -9.53 -10.96 -11.39
N SER A 255 -9.64 -12.23 -11.75
CA SER A 255 -8.59 -13.00 -12.41
C SER A 255 -8.03 -12.23 -13.61
N PRO A 256 -6.71 -12.03 -13.63
CA PRO A 256 -5.87 -12.80 -14.53
C PRO A 256 -4.95 -13.70 -13.72
N GLY A 257 -4.61 -14.89 -14.24
CA GLY A 257 -3.80 -15.94 -13.59
C GLY A 257 -2.36 -15.57 -13.25
N CYS A 258 -2.15 -14.45 -12.57
CA CYS A 258 -0.87 -13.91 -12.15
C CYS A 258 -0.76 -14.06 -10.63
N GLN A 259 -0.34 -15.24 -10.19
CA GLN A 259 -0.05 -15.47 -8.78
C GLN A 259 1.26 -14.77 -8.41
N VAL A 260 1.26 -13.97 -7.34
CA VAL A 260 2.45 -13.23 -6.90
C VAL A 260 3.26 -14.11 -5.93
N ASP A 261 4.43 -14.55 -6.37
CA ASP A 261 5.36 -15.31 -5.52
C ASP A 261 5.93 -14.41 -4.41
N LYS A 262 5.70 -14.77 -3.14
CA LYS A 262 6.19 -14.03 -1.96
C LYS A 262 7.71 -13.80 -2.01
N VAL A 263 8.46 -14.73 -2.59
CA VAL A 263 9.91 -14.59 -2.75
C VAL A 263 10.19 -13.48 -3.75
N LYS A 264 9.52 -13.47 -4.90
CA LYS A 264 9.63 -12.39 -5.92
C LYS A 264 9.16 -11.03 -5.40
N VAL A 265 8.16 -11.00 -4.52
CA VAL A 265 7.75 -9.80 -3.78
C VAL A 265 8.93 -9.26 -2.95
N CYS A 266 9.75 -10.11 -2.35
CA CYS A 266 10.96 -9.68 -1.64
C CYS A 266 12.18 -9.44 -2.54
N LEU A 267 12.08 -9.67 -3.85
CA LEU A 267 13.25 -9.57 -4.74
C LEU A 267 13.50 -8.14 -5.18
N VAL A 268 14.79 -7.83 -5.13
CA VAL A 268 15.37 -6.51 -5.18
C VAL A 268 15.74 -6.18 -6.63
N TYR A 269 15.61 -4.92 -7.01
CA TYR A 269 16.13 -4.39 -8.26
C TYR A 269 17.63 -4.12 -8.09
N CYS A 270 18.44 -4.62 -9.03
CA CYS A 270 19.84 -4.24 -9.20
C CYS A 270 19.94 -2.98 -10.09
#